data_AF-A0A7C3QMJ0-F1
#
_entry.id   AF-A0A7C3QMJ0-F1
#
_cell.length_a   1.000
_cell.length_b   1.000
_cell.length_c   1.000
_cell.angle_alpha   90.00
_cell.angle_beta   90.00
_cell.angle_gamma   90.00
#
_symmetry.space_group_name_H-M   'P 1'
#
loop_
_entity.id
_entity.type
_entity.pdbx_description
1 polymer ?
#
loop_
_entity_poly.entity_id
_entity_poly.type
_entity_poly.pdbx_seq_one_letter_code
_entity_poly.pdbx_strand_id
1 'polypeptide(L)'
;MAVDSFKYLPGSIAAYYRNLPARREEPLPWTPLGKPLRECRFALVTTAGIYVKGLEPPFDAEREKREPMWGDPTYRRIAREVRQEQIGVSHLHINSRDILADVNIVLPVHRFLELEAEGAIGS
;
A
#
# COMPACT_ATOMS: atom_id res chain seq x y z
N MET A 1 6.12 22.13 8.51
CA MET A 1 5.78 21.50 9.80
C MET A 1 6.53 20.18 9.86
N ALA A 2 7.40 19.95 10.84
CA ALA A 2 8.05 18.65 10.99
C ALA A 2 7.04 17.65 11.57
N VAL A 3 6.86 16.51 10.91
CA VAL A 3 6.02 15.42 11.42
C VAL A 3 6.82 14.64 12.45
N ASP A 4 6.32 14.57 13.70
CA ASP A 4 6.89 13.70 14.72
C ASP A 4 6.34 12.28 14.59
N SER A 5 7.11 11.41 13.93
CA SER A 5 6.77 10.00 13.74
C SER A 5 6.65 9.19 15.04
N PHE A 6 7.08 9.74 16.19
CA PHE A 6 7.11 9.02 17.47
C PHE A 6 6.05 9.50 18.47
N LYS A 7 5.25 10.51 18.11
CA LYS A 7 4.31 11.18 19.02
C LYS A 7 3.35 10.24 19.75
N TYR A 8 2.91 9.16 19.09
CA TYR A 8 1.92 8.23 19.62
C TYR A 8 2.51 6.88 20.04
N LEU A 9 3.84 6.74 20.03
CA LEU A 9 4.50 5.51 20.47
C LEU A 9 4.79 5.55 21.97
N PRO A 10 4.63 4.41 22.68
CA PRO A 10 5.16 4.28 24.03
C PRO A 10 6.65 4.65 24.09
N GLY A 11 7.10 5.29 25.17
CA GLY A 11 8.46 5.83 25.26
C GLY A 11 9.57 4.81 24.99
N SER A 12 9.39 3.56 25.42
CA SER A 12 10.33 2.45 25.17
C SER A 12 10.42 2.09 23.69
N ILE A 13 9.28 2.02 22.99
CA ILE A 13 9.20 1.72 21.56
C ILE A 13 9.77 2.88 20.75
N ALA A 14 9.45 4.12 21.12
CA ALA A 14 10.03 5.32 20.50
C ALA A 14 11.55 5.35 20.63
N ALA A 15 12.08 5.05 21.83
CA ALA A 15 13.51 4.95 22.06
C ALA A 15 14.16 3.83 21.24
N TYR A 16 13.52 2.66 21.14
CA TYR A 16 14.00 1.55 20.31
C TYR A 16 14.14 1.95 18.83
N TYR A 17 13.09 2.52 18.23
CA TYR A 17 13.12 2.93 16.81
C TYR A 17 14.09 4.08 16.52
N ARG A 18 14.30 5.01 17.46
CA ARG A 18 15.29 6.09 17.27
C ARG A 18 16.73 5.59 17.25
N ASN A 19 17.00 4.48 17.94
CA ASN A 19 18.34 3.90 18.04
C ASN A 19 18.58 2.78 17.01
N LEU A 20 17.57 2.39 16.24
CA LEU A 20 17.72 1.44 15.14
C LEU A 20 18.56 2.10 14.02
N PRO A 21 19.63 1.43 13.55
CA PRO A 21 20.40 1.92 12.42
C PRO A 21 19.52 1.88 11.16
N ALA A 22 18.94 3.02 10.80
CA ALA A 22 18.21 3.18 9.54
C ALA A 22 19.19 3.71 8.49
N ARG A 23 19.41 2.92 7.43
CA ARG A 23 20.13 3.43 6.27
C ARG A 23 19.25 4.47 5.59
N ARG A 24 19.67 5.73 5.62
CA ARG A 24 19.05 6.79 4.83
C ARG A 24 19.73 6.82 3.47
N GLU A 25 18.96 6.63 2.42
CA GLU A 25 19.45 6.93 1.08
C GLU A 25 19.32 8.43 0.86
N GLU A 26 20.45 9.10 0.68
CA GLU A 26 20.54 10.51 0.32
C GLU A 26 21.16 10.66 -1.08
N PRO A 27 20.63 11.54 -1.93
CA PRO A 27 19.45 12.37 -1.70
C PRO A 27 18.15 11.55 -1.74
N LEU A 28 17.08 12.08 -1.13
CA LEU A 28 15.74 11.51 -1.33
C LEU A 28 15.46 11.48 -2.84
N PRO A 29 15.09 10.32 -3.43
CA PRO A 29 14.89 10.18 -4.87
C PRO A 29 13.55 10.81 -5.31
N TRP A 30 13.39 12.10 -5.03
CA TRP A 30 12.19 12.87 -5.35
C TRP A 30 12.32 13.47 -6.74
N THR A 31 11.39 13.13 -7.62
CA THR A 31 11.27 13.75 -8.94
C THR A 31 10.07 14.71 -8.93
N PRO A 32 10.30 16.03 -9.09
CA PRO A 32 9.21 17.00 -9.19
C PRO A 32 8.30 16.70 -10.40
N LEU A 33 7.02 17.05 -10.30
CA LEU A 33 6.09 16.94 -11.42
C LEU A 33 6.47 17.93 -12.52
N GLY A 34 6.58 17.44 -13.75
CA GLY A 34 6.87 18.26 -14.93
C GLY A 34 5.64 18.87 -15.61
N LYS A 35 4.43 18.55 -15.14
CA LYS A 35 3.15 19.01 -15.71
C LYS A 35 2.04 19.02 -14.65
N PRO A 36 0.94 19.77 -14.87
CA PRO A 36 -0.22 19.77 -13.98
C PRO A 36 -0.83 18.37 -13.79
N LEU A 37 -1.45 18.11 -12.63
CA LEU A 37 -2.04 16.80 -12.30
C LEU A 37 -3.06 16.30 -13.33
N ARG A 38 -3.89 17.21 -13.87
CA ARG A 38 -4.86 16.93 -14.93
C ARG A 38 -4.25 16.40 -16.24
N GLU A 39 -2.94 16.56 -16.41
CA GLU A 39 -2.18 16.07 -17.57
C GLU A 39 -1.31 14.86 -17.21
N CYS A 40 -1.25 14.46 -15.93
CA CYS A 40 -0.49 13.31 -15.44
C CYS A 40 -1.21 11.99 -15.68
N ARG A 41 -0.42 10.92 -15.84
CA ARG A 41 -0.90 9.55 -15.81
C ARG A 41 -0.48 8.91 -14.50
N PHE A 42 -1.42 8.28 -13.82
CA PHE A 42 -1.23 7.70 -12.51
C PHE A 42 -1.20 6.17 -12.57
N ALA A 43 -0.42 5.59 -11.68
CA ALA A 43 -0.43 4.18 -11.37
C ALA A 43 -0.41 4.05 -9.85
N LEU A 44 -1.23 3.14 -9.32
CA LEU A 44 -1.26 2.84 -7.90
C LEU A 44 -0.47 1.57 -7.63
N VAL A 45 0.36 1.62 -6.59
CA VAL A 45 1.12 0.47 -6.09
C VAL A 45 0.91 0.41 -4.60
N THR A 46 0.64 -0.78 -4.08
CA THR A 46 0.49 -1.02 -2.64
C THR A 46 1.32 -2.24 -2.24
N THR A 47 1.82 -2.23 -1.01
CA THR A 47 2.48 -3.38 -0.40
C THR A 47 1.49 -4.23 0.40
N ALA A 48 0.20 -3.85 0.44
CA ALA A 48 -0.82 -4.65 1.10
C ALA A 48 -1.01 -5.99 0.38
N GLY A 49 -1.16 -7.07 1.16
CA GLY A 49 -1.40 -8.41 0.65
C GLY A 49 -2.83 -8.59 0.11
N ILE A 50 -3.19 -7.89 -0.96
CA ILE A 50 -4.50 -7.98 -1.62
C ILE A 50 -4.41 -8.67 -2.98
N TYR A 51 -5.47 -9.38 -3.37
CA TYR A 51 -5.55 -10.09 -4.65
C TYR A 51 -6.99 -10.15 -5.18
N VAL A 52 -7.15 -10.47 -6.46
CA VAL A 52 -8.47 -10.69 -7.08
C VAL A 52 -8.86 -12.16 -6.98
N LYS A 53 -9.94 -12.45 -6.25
CA LYS A 53 -10.46 -13.81 -6.06
C LYS A 53 -10.78 -14.47 -7.39
N GLY A 54 -10.27 -15.69 -7.58
CA GLY A 54 -10.51 -16.51 -8.78
C GLY A 54 -9.66 -16.13 -10.00
N LEU A 55 -8.84 -15.07 -9.92
CA LEU A 55 -7.93 -14.68 -11.00
C LEU A 55 -6.48 -15.09 -10.69
N GLU A 56 -6.01 -14.73 -9.50
CA GLU A 56 -4.66 -15.04 -9.02
C GLU A 56 -4.73 -15.71 -7.65
N PRO A 57 -3.77 -16.61 -7.31
CA PRO A 57 -3.71 -17.19 -5.98
C PRO A 57 -3.41 -16.11 -4.92
N PRO A 58 -3.78 -16.34 -3.65
CA PRO A 58 -3.27 -15.52 -2.54
C PRO A 58 -1.74 -15.49 -2.49
N PHE A 59 -1.17 -14.60 -1.66
CA PHE A 59 0.25 -14.68 -1.32
C PHE A 59 0.51 -15.93 -0.45
N ASP A 60 1.72 -16.50 -0.49
CA ASP A 60 2.04 -17.76 0.21
C ASP A 60 2.22 -17.57 1.73
N ALA A 61 1.10 -17.44 2.43
CA ALA A 61 1.07 -17.33 3.88
C ALA A 61 1.57 -18.60 4.60
N GLU A 62 1.54 -19.76 3.94
CA GLU A 62 2.02 -21.01 4.54
C GLU A 62 3.54 -21.07 4.60
N ARG A 63 4.22 -20.56 3.57
CA ARG A 63 5.67 -20.40 3.62
C ARG A 63 6.08 -19.30 4.60
N GLU A 64 5.37 -18.17 4.65
CA GLU A 64 5.62 -17.13 5.65
C GLU A 64 5.58 -17.69 7.09
N LYS A 65 4.64 -18.60 7.40
CA LYS A 65 4.60 -19.28 8.71
C LYS A 65 5.83 -20.16 8.98
N ARG A 66 6.37 -20.84 7.96
CA ARG A 66 7.56 -21.71 8.10
C ARG A 66 8.86 -20.91 8.10
N GLU A 67 8.89 -19.80 7.37
CA GLU A 67 10.02 -18.90 7.18
C GLU A 67 9.59 -17.45 7.49
N PRO A 68 9.51 -17.03 8.77
CA PRO A 68 8.96 -15.72 9.14
C PRO A 68 9.71 -14.50 8.59
N MET A 69 10.94 -14.71 8.14
CA MET A 69 11.77 -13.68 7.50
C MET A 69 11.63 -13.64 5.97
N TRP A 70 10.83 -14.55 5.40
CA TRP A 70 10.57 -14.61 3.97
C TRP A 70 9.34 -13.78 3.62
N GLY A 71 9.50 -12.85 2.68
CA GLY A 71 8.39 -12.17 2.01
C GLY A 71 8.19 -12.75 0.62
N ASP A 72 6.94 -13.00 0.24
CA ASP A 72 6.58 -13.40 -1.12
C ASP A 72 6.99 -12.28 -2.11
N PRO A 73 7.97 -12.52 -3.01
CA PRO A 73 8.49 -11.48 -3.91
C PRO A 73 7.64 -11.33 -5.18
N THR A 74 6.51 -12.03 -5.28
CA THR A 74 5.59 -11.91 -6.41
C THR A 74 4.68 -10.67 -6.25
N TYR A 75 3.89 -10.38 -7.29
CA TYR A 75 2.94 -9.28 -7.27
C TYR A 75 1.57 -9.75 -7.79
N ARG A 76 0.54 -8.95 -7.56
CA ARG A 76 -0.83 -9.19 -8.06
C ARG A 76 -1.28 -8.01 -8.89
N ARG A 77 -1.91 -8.30 -10.03
CA ARG A 77 -2.41 -7.29 -10.97
C ARG A 77 -3.87 -7.04 -10.66
N ILE A 78 -4.17 -5.80 -10.28
CA ILE A 78 -5.54 -5.38 -9.96
C ILE A 78 -6.01 -4.44 -11.07
N ALA A 79 -7.10 -4.82 -11.73
CA ALA A 79 -7.74 -3.97 -12.73
C ALA A 79 -8.32 -2.71 -12.06
N ARG A 80 -8.33 -1.58 -12.77
CA ARG A 80 -8.87 -0.34 -12.22
C ARG A 80 -10.38 -0.43 -11.96
N GLU A 81 -11.09 -1.29 -12.68
CA GLU A 81 -12.52 -1.58 -12.55
C GLU A 81 -12.84 -2.67 -11.52
N VAL A 82 -11.86 -3.07 -10.69
CA VAL A 82 -12.08 -4.09 -9.65
C VAL A 82 -13.20 -3.66 -8.72
N ARG A 83 -14.10 -4.58 -8.38
CA ARG A 83 -15.17 -4.34 -7.41
C ARG A 83 -14.76 -4.84 -6.03
N GLN A 84 -15.30 -4.21 -4.98
CA GLN A 84 -14.97 -4.52 -3.59
C GLN A 84 -15.11 -6.02 -3.28
N GLU A 85 -16.20 -6.63 -3.74
CA GLU A 85 -16.49 -8.04 -3.49
C GLU A 85 -15.56 -9.01 -4.22
N GLN A 86 -14.71 -8.53 -5.14
CA GLN A 86 -13.70 -9.35 -5.81
C GLN A 86 -12.39 -9.42 -5.03
N ILE A 87 -12.19 -8.54 -4.04
CA ILE A 87 -10.95 -8.46 -3.27
C ILE A 87 -10.88 -9.57 -2.22
N GLY A 88 -9.71 -10.20 -2.15
CA GLY A 88 -9.27 -11.04 -1.05
C GLY A 88 -8.05 -10.42 -0.35
N VAL A 89 -7.79 -10.84 0.89
CA VAL A 89 -6.65 -10.40 1.70
C VAL A 89 -5.84 -11.62 2.14
N SER A 90 -4.52 -11.49 2.12
CA SER A 90 -3.54 -12.50 2.53
C SER A 90 -2.47 -11.81 3.37
N HIS A 91 -2.70 -11.75 4.69
CA HIS A 91 -1.77 -11.15 5.65
C HIS A 91 -1.97 -11.80 7.03
N LEU A 92 -0.88 -12.19 7.70
CA LEU A 92 -0.95 -12.94 8.96
C LEU A 92 -1.11 -12.05 10.21
N HIS A 93 -0.67 -10.79 10.14
CA HIS A 93 -0.43 -9.98 11.33
C HIS A 93 -1.39 -8.79 11.53
N ILE A 94 -2.52 -8.74 10.80
CA ILE A 94 -3.52 -7.66 10.91
C ILE A 94 -4.95 -8.18 10.86
N ASN A 95 -5.89 -7.40 11.40
CA ASN A 95 -7.31 -7.61 11.14
C ASN A 95 -7.64 -7.12 9.71
N SER A 96 -8.10 -8.03 8.86
CA SER A 96 -8.43 -7.72 7.45
C SER A 96 -9.83 -7.15 7.24
N ARG A 97 -10.65 -7.01 8.29
CA ARG A 97 -12.06 -6.61 8.18
C ARG A 97 -12.24 -5.31 7.42
N ASP A 98 -11.46 -4.28 7.73
CA ASP A 98 -11.66 -2.96 7.14
C ASP A 98 -11.26 -2.96 5.67
N ILE A 99 -10.19 -3.68 5.30
CA ILE A 99 -9.77 -3.87 3.90
C ILE A 99 -10.84 -4.64 3.10
N LEU A 100 -11.44 -5.66 3.71
CA LEU A 100 -12.52 -6.44 3.10
C LEU A 100 -13.82 -5.64 2.99
N ALA A 101 -14.01 -4.61 3.82
CA ALA A 101 -15.13 -3.68 3.71
C ALA A 101 -14.89 -2.59 2.68
N ASP A 102 -13.66 -2.05 2.61
CA ASP A 102 -13.26 -1.01 1.65
C ASP A 102 -11.78 -1.14 1.25
N VAL A 103 -11.55 -1.54 -0.01
CA VAL A 103 -10.23 -1.67 -0.63
C VAL A 103 -9.50 -0.33 -0.70
N ASN A 104 -10.24 0.78 -0.73
CA ASN A 104 -9.65 2.10 -0.85
C ASN A 104 -8.76 2.50 0.34
N ILE A 105 -8.86 1.80 1.46
CA ILE A 105 -7.99 1.97 2.62
C ILE A 105 -6.53 1.62 2.28
N VAL A 106 -6.32 0.63 1.40
CA VAL A 106 -4.97 0.14 1.04
C VAL A 106 -4.62 0.32 -0.43
N LEU A 107 -5.61 0.51 -1.29
CA LEU A 107 -5.47 0.79 -2.71
C LEU A 107 -6.65 1.67 -3.15
N PRO A 108 -6.52 3.02 -3.13
CA PRO A 108 -7.62 3.98 -3.36
C PRO A 108 -8.04 4.08 -4.83
N VAL A 109 -8.22 2.94 -5.49
CA VAL A 109 -8.51 2.84 -6.92
C VAL A 109 -9.82 3.53 -7.29
N HIS A 110 -10.89 3.34 -6.51
CA HIS A 110 -12.17 3.98 -6.79
C HIS A 110 -12.09 5.49 -6.60
N ARG A 111 -11.35 5.96 -5.59
CA ARG A 111 -11.12 7.40 -5.37
C ARG A 111 -10.33 8.04 -6.51
N PHE A 112 -9.38 7.32 -7.11
CA PHE A 112 -8.65 7.82 -8.28
C PHE A 112 -9.55 7.88 -9.53
N LEU A 113 -10.46 6.92 -9.72
CA LEU A 113 -11.45 6.99 -10.79
C LEU A 113 -12.41 8.19 -10.62
N GLU A 114 -12.81 8.49 -9.40
CA GLU A 114 -13.62 9.68 -9.08
C GLU A 114 -12.85 10.97 -9.44
N LEU A 115 -11.58 11.08 -9.05
CA LEU A 115 -10.73 12.25 -9.36
C LEU A 115 -10.49 12.43 -10.87
N GLU A 116 -10.34 11.34 -11.61
CA GLU A 116 -10.23 11.36 -13.07
C GLU A 116 -11.54 11.82 -13.71
N ALA A 117 -12.69 11.31 -13.25
CA ALA A 117 -14.00 11.72 -13.73
C ALA A 117 -14.29 13.20 -13.47
N GLU A 118 -13.78 13.75 -12.37
CA GLU A 118 -13.85 15.18 -12.04
C GLU A 118 -12.84 16.04 -12.83
N GLY A 119 -11.89 15.44 -13.55
CA GLY A 119 -10.82 16.15 -14.26
C GLY A 119 -9.76 16.76 -13.34
N ALA A 120 -9.73 16.36 -12.06
CA ALA A 120 -8.72 16.80 -11.10
C ALA A 120 -7.34 16.17 -11.40
N ILE A 121 -7.34 14.95 -11.93
CA ILE A 121 -6.17 14.24 -12.46
C ILE A 121 -6.39 13.87 -13.93
N GLY A 122 -5.32 13.45 -14.60
CA GLY A 122 -5.41 12.86 -15.94
C GLY A 122 -5.93 11.42 -15.88
N SER A 123 -5.15 10.45 -16.36
CA SER A 123 -5.57 9.03 -16.54
C SER A 123 -4.95 8.05 -15.56
#